data_AF-A0A6I4SSD8-F1
#
_entry.id   AF-A0A6I4SSD8-F1
#
_cell.length_a   1.000
_cell.length_b   1.000
_cell.length_c   1.000
_cell.angle_alpha   90.00
_cell.angle_beta   90.00
_cell.angle_gamma   90.00
#
_symmetry.space_group_name_H-M   'P 1'
#
loop_
_entity.id
_entity.type
_entity.pdbx_description
1 polymer ?
#
loop_
_entity_poly.entity_id
_entity_poly.type
_entity_poly.pdbx_seq_one_letter_code
_entity_poly.pdbx_strand_id
1 'polypeptide(L)'
;MFRIKSMDLATRTAFEDAFDKLWTLLDHDPEMGLFQEEGAAGGPFRMLIPERHAERVESLSPGDWKNCRDATERSWISIRRARSMADYGLKGPPD
;
A
#
# COMPACT_ATOMS: atom_id res chain seq x y z
N MET A 1 12.54 -0.38 -2.56
CA MET A 1 12.18 -0.56 -1.14
C MET A 1 10.68 -0.28 -1.01
N PHE A 2 10.05 -0.53 0.14
CA PHE A 2 8.64 -0.16 0.35
C PHE A 2 8.50 0.77 1.55
N ARG A 3 7.35 1.45 1.59
CA ARG A 3 6.94 2.28 2.73
C ARG A 3 5.68 1.69 3.33
N ILE A 4 5.65 1.56 4.65
CA ILE A 4 4.54 0.97 5.39
C ILE A 4 3.97 1.99 6.38
N LYS A 5 2.65 2.06 6.48
CA LYS A 5 1.95 2.83 7.50
C LYS A 5 0.84 2.01 8.14
N SER A 6 0.73 2.10 9.47
CA SER A 6 -0.40 1.56 10.21
C SER A 6 -1.47 2.64 10.36
N MET A 7 -2.73 2.28 10.12
CA MET A 7 -3.87 3.19 10.11
C MET A 7 -5.13 2.47 10.62
N ASP A 8 -6.07 3.23 11.18
CA ASP A 8 -7.39 2.71 11.53
C ASP A 8 -8.29 2.61 10.29
N LEU A 9 -9.49 2.03 10.45
CA LEU A 9 -10.42 1.82 9.33
C LEU A 9 -10.84 3.14 8.67
N ALA A 10 -11.13 4.17 9.46
CA ALA A 10 -11.62 5.45 8.94
C ALA A 10 -10.53 6.16 8.12
N THR A 11 -9.31 6.20 8.65
CA THR A 11 -8.13 6.78 7.99
C THR A 11 -7.79 6.01 6.73
N ARG A 12 -7.89 4.68 6.75
CA ARG A 12 -7.70 3.84 5.57
C ARG A 12 -8.70 4.21 4.48
N THR A 13 -9.99 4.26 4.79
CA THR A 13 -11.02 4.57 3.79
C THR A 13 -10.80 5.94 3.16
N ALA A 14 -10.50 6.96 3.97
CA ALA A 14 -10.18 8.30 3.46
C ALA A 14 -8.91 8.31 2.59
N PHE A 15 -7.90 7.51 2.94
CA PHE A 15 -6.68 7.37 2.17
C PHE A 15 -6.93 6.67 0.82
N GLU A 16 -7.71 5.59 0.78
CA GLU A 16 -8.07 4.90 -0.47
C GLU A 16 -8.79 5.86 -1.44
N ASP A 17 -9.75 6.65 -0.95
CA ASP A 17 -10.46 7.66 -1.76
C ASP A 17 -9.52 8.74 -2.32
N ALA A 18 -8.57 9.21 -1.50
CA ALA A 18 -7.57 10.19 -1.93
C ALA A 18 -6.59 9.58 -2.94
N PHE A 19 -6.22 8.32 -2.75
CA PHE A 19 -5.34 7.58 -3.64
C PHE A 19 -5.98 7.37 -5.02
N ASP A 20 -7.27 7.06 -5.10
CA ASP A 20 -7.98 6.91 -6.38
C ASP A 20 -7.98 8.21 -7.21
N LYS A 21 -8.06 9.36 -6.54
CA LYS A 21 -7.92 10.67 -7.21
C LYS A 21 -6.51 10.89 -7.72
N LEU A 22 -5.50 10.59 -6.91
CA LEU A 22 -4.10 10.67 -7.32
C LEU A 22 -3.80 9.74 -8.49
N TRP A 23 -4.33 8.51 -8.46
CA TRP A 23 -4.18 7.53 -9.52
C TRP A 23 -4.65 8.04 -10.88
N THR A 24 -5.80 8.71 -10.88
CA THR A 24 -6.37 9.32 -12.08
C THR A 24 -5.50 10.48 -12.59
N LEU A 25 -4.89 11.25 -11.68
CA LEU A 25 -3.96 12.34 -12.03
C LEU A 25 -2.62 11.84 -12.57
N LEU A 26 -2.25 10.58 -12.30
CA LEU A 26 -1.00 9.97 -12.73
C LEU A 26 -1.16 9.10 -13.98
N ASP A 27 -2.20 9.36 -14.78
CA ASP A 27 -2.47 8.64 -16.04
C ASP A 27 -2.48 7.11 -15.87
N HIS A 28 -2.97 6.64 -14.72
CA HIS A 28 -3.08 5.21 -14.41
C HIS A 28 -1.75 4.43 -14.41
N ASP A 29 -0.67 5.03 -13.90
CA ASP A 29 0.68 4.44 -13.82
C ASP A 29 0.73 3.02 -13.20
N PRO A 30 0.78 1.92 -13.97
CA PRO A 30 0.62 0.55 -13.46
C PRO A 30 1.62 0.11 -12.37
N GLU A 31 2.67 0.90 -12.13
CA GLU A 31 3.66 0.73 -11.06
C GLU A 31 3.22 1.31 -9.69
N MET A 32 2.03 1.89 -9.60
CA MET A 32 1.42 2.33 -8.34
C MET A 32 0.50 1.24 -7.80
N GLY A 33 0.95 0.57 -6.73
CA GLY A 33 0.18 -0.44 -6.04
C GLY A 33 -0.15 -0.04 -4.60
N LEU A 34 -1.35 -0.38 -4.13
CA LEU A 34 -1.65 -0.43 -2.70
C LEU A 34 -1.77 -1.87 -2.25
N PHE A 35 -1.02 -2.19 -1.19
CA PHE A 35 -1.02 -3.50 -0.59
C PHE A 35 -1.47 -3.40 0.86
N GLN A 36 -2.27 -4.38 1.28
CA GLN A 36 -2.74 -4.52 2.64
C GLN A 36 -2.14 -5.80 3.25
N GLU A 37 -1.82 -5.77 4.54
CA GLU A 37 -1.46 -6.98 5.26
C GLU A 37 -2.65 -7.95 5.37
N GLU A 38 -2.42 -9.22 5.07
CA GLU A 38 -3.40 -10.30 5.17
C GLU A 38 -3.72 -10.62 6.64
N GLY A 39 -4.98 -10.94 6.95
CA GLY A 39 -5.35 -11.47 8.27
C GLY A 39 -5.37 -10.45 9.42
N ALA A 40 -5.29 -9.14 9.13
CA ALA A 40 -5.37 -8.07 10.14
C ALA A 40 -6.79 -7.89 10.74
N ALA A 41 -7.41 -8.94 11.26
CA ALA A 41 -8.70 -8.88 11.94
C ALA A 41 -8.52 -8.31 13.36
N GLY A 42 -9.13 -7.16 13.63
CA GLY A 42 -9.15 -6.53 14.96
C GLY A 42 -7.91 -5.69 15.33
N GLY A 43 -6.95 -5.53 14.41
CA GLY A 43 -5.76 -4.68 14.59
C GLY A 43 -5.74 -3.46 13.65
N PRO A 44 -4.74 -2.56 13.79
CA PRO A 44 -4.55 -1.47 12.84
C PRO A 44 -4.18 -2.02 11.46
N PHE A 45 -4.82 -1.48 10.42
CA PHE A 45 -4.56 -1.82 9.03
C PHE A 45 -3.17 -1.35 8.63
N ARG A 46 -2.37 -2.24 8.05
CA ARG A 46 -1.07 -1.86 7.50
C ARG A 46 -1.19 -1.73 5.99
N MET A 47 -0.84 -0.56 5.50
CA MET A 47 -0.76 -0.22 4.09
C MET A 47 0.69 -0.17 3.68
N LEU A 48 1.03 -0.87 2.59
CA LEU A 48 2.35 -0.89 2.00
C LEU A 48 2.28 -0.29 0.60
N ILE A 49 3.23 0.58 0.27
CA ILE A 49 3.31 1.29 -1.01
C ILE A 49 4.72 1.18 -1.60
N PRO A 50 4.85 1.16 -2.94
CA PRO A 50 6.14 1.23 -3.61
C PRO A 50 6.86 2.54 -3.31
N GLU A 51 8.18 2.47 -3.05
CA GLU A 51 9.02 3.65 -2.78
C GLU A 51 9.03 4.66 -3.94
N ARG A 52 8.89 4.20 -5.19
CA ARG A 52 8.87 5.04 -6.40
C ARG A 52 7.83 6.16 -6.34
N HIS A 53 6.72 5.95 -5.63
CA HIS A 53 5.65 6.94 -5.48
C HIS A 53 5.45 7.41 -4.03
N ALA A 54 6.37 7.05 -3.13
CA ALA A 54 6.25 7.32 -1.70
C ALA A 54 5.92 8.78 -1.41
N GLU A 55 6.70 9.74 -1.90
CA GLU A 55 6.46 11.17 -1.58
C GLU A 55 5.05 11.64 -1.94
N ARG A 56 4.54 11.22 -3.10
CA ARG A 56 3.20 11.62 -3.57
C ARG A 56 2.11 10.96 -2.73
N VAL A 57 2.26 9.68 -2.42
CA VAL A 57 1.27 8.93 -1.65
C VAL A 57 1.29 9.31 -0.17
N GLU A 58 2.48 9.53 0.38
CA GLU A 58 2.67 10.00 1.76
C GLU A 58 2.05 11.38 1.97
N SER A 59 2.02 12.24 0.94
CA SER A 59 1.33 13.54 1.02
C SER A 59 -0.19 13.42 1.19
N LEU A 60 -0.80 12.31 0.74
CA LEU A 60 -2.24 12.04 0.93
C LEU A 60 -2.57 11.64 2.37
N SER A 61 -1.60 11.08 3.08
CA SER A 61 -1.73 10.69 4.47
C SER A 61 -0.41 10.94 5.20
N PRO A 62 -0.11 12.21 5.57
CA PRO A 62 1.12 12.54 6.28
C PRO A 62 1.20 11.83 7.63
N GLY A 63 2.42 11.60 8.15
CA GLY A 63 2.66 10.96 9.44
C GLY A 63 3.67 9.81 9.39
N ASP A 64 3.51 8.83 10.28
CA ASP A 64 4.50 7.77 10.60
C ASP A 64 4.67 6.66 9.53
N TRP A 65 5.05 7.05 8.33
CA TRP A 65 5.53 6.10 7.32
C TRP A 65 6.91 5.56 7.69
N LYS A 66 7.05 4.24 7.61
CA LYS A 66 8.29 3.53 7.95
C LYS A 66 8.85 2.84 6.73
N ASN A 67 10.18 2.75 6.65
CA ASN A 67 10.84 1.94 5.63
C ASN A 67 10.60 0.45 5.91
N CYS A 68 10.22 -0.28 4.87
CA CYS A 68 10.07 -1.73 4.89
C CYS A 68 11.02 -2.32 3.85
N ARG A 69 12.10 -2.97 4.32
CA ARG A 69 13.10 -3.66 3.47
C ARG A 69 12.63 -5.06 3.09
N ASP A 70 12.03 -5.79 4.02
CA ASP A 70 11.55 -7.15 3.84
C ASP A 70 10.04 -7.24 4.04
N ALA A 71 9.30 -6.77 3.03
CA ALA A 71 7.86 -7.04 2.99
C ALA A 71 7.54 -8.54 2.82
N THR A 72 8.54 -9.41 2.67
CA THR A 72 8.40 -10.88 2.64
C THR A 72 8.20 -11.53 4.02
N GLU A 73 8.42 -10.83 5.13
CA GLU A 73 8.15 -11.37 6.49
C GLU A 73 6.65 -11.46 6.83
N ARG A 74 5.80 -10.85 6.00
CA ARG A 74 4.36 -10.77 6.20
C ARG A 74 3.64 -11.16 4.92
N SER A 75 2.44 -11.67 5.08
CA SER A 75 1.55 -11.90 3.94
C SER A 75 0.89 -10.58 3.55
N TRP A 76 0.96 -10.26 2.27
CA TRP A 76 0.38 -9.04 1.71
C TRP A 76 -0.57 -9.40 0.58
N ILE A 77 -1.62 -8.61 0.45
CA ILE A 77 -2.60 -8.72 -0.62
C ILE A 77 -2.67 -7.40 -1.38
N SER A 78 -2.69 -7.49 -2.71
CA SER A 78 -3.00 -6.34 -3.55
C SER A 78 -4.46 -6.01 -3.37
N ILE A 79 -4.73 -4.77 -2.98
CA ILE A 79 -6.12 -4.30 -2.82
C ILE A 79 -6.50 -3.30 -3.90
N ARG A 80 -5.54 -2.61 -4.52
CA ARG A 80 -5.81 -1.64 -5.59
C ARG A 80 -4.66 -1.54 -6.58
N ARG A 81 -5.04 -1.54 -7.87
CA ARG A 81 -4.30 -1.03 -9.05
C ARG A 81 -2.87 -1.56 -9.28
N ALA A 82 -2.36 -2.44 -8.42
CA ALA A 82 -1.08 -3.09 -8.61
C ALA A 82 -1.19 -4.15 -9.72
N ARG A 83 -0.17 -4.19 -10.59
CA ARG A 83 -0.06 -5.15 -11.68
C ARG A 83 0.04 -6.61 -11.18
N SER A 84 0.82 -6.86 -10.13
CA SER A 84 0.87 -8.12 -9.37
C SER A 84 1.73 -7.92 -8.11
N MET A 85 1.52 -8.69 -7.05
CA MET A 85 2.45 -8.77 -5.90
C MET A 85 3.86 -9.21 -6.33
N ALA A 86 3.92 -10.12 -7.31
CA ALA A 86 5.16 -10.71 -7.79
C ALA A 86 6.05 -9.70 -8.52
N ASP A 87 5.45 -8.71 -9.21
CA ASP A 87 6.19 -7.62 -9.87
C ASP A 87 6.98 -6.76 -8.86
N TYR A 88 6.58 -6.80 -7.59
CA TYR A 88 7.21 -6.09 -6.47
C TYR A 88 8.09 -7.01 -5.62
N GLY A 89 8.31 -8.26 -6.03
CA GLY A 89 9.08 -9.25 -5.27
C GLY A 89 8.40 -9.71 -3.97
N LEU A 90 7.08 -9.51 -3.86
CA LEU A 90 6.28 -9.91 -2.70
C LEU A 90 5.62 -11.26 -2.95
N LYS A 91 5.58 -12.10 -1.91
CA LYS A 91 4.79 -13.33 -1.93
C LYS A 91 3.32 -12.93 -1.83
N GLY A 92 2.51 -13.33 -2.82
CA GLY A 92 1.06 -13.25 -2.71
C GLY A 92 0.55 -14.20 -1.62
N PRO A 93 -0.74 -14.08 -1.23
CA PRO A 93 -1.37 -15.08 -0.38
C PRO A 93 -1.27 -16.46 -1.06
N PRO A 94 -1.10 -17.55 -0.29
CA PRO A 94 -1.19 -18.89 -0.86
C PRO A 94 -2.59 -19.09 -1.47
N ASP A 95 -2.62 -19.60 -2.71
CA ASP A 95 -3.84 -19.99 -3.45
C ASP A 95 -4.70 -20.99 -2.66
#